data_AF-A0A0C9ZU21-F1
#
_entry.id   AF-A0A0C9ZU21-F1
#
_cell.length_a   1.000
_cell.length_b   1.000
_cell.length_c   1.000
_cell.angle_alpha   90.00
_cell.angle_beta   90.00
_cell.angle_gamma   90.00
#
_symmetry.space_group_name_H-M   'P 1'
#
loop_
_entity.id
_entity.type
_entity.pdbx_description
1 polymer ?
#
loop_
_entity_poly.entity_id
_entity_poly.type
_entity_poly.pdbx_seq_one_letter_code
_entity_poly.pdbx_strand_id
1 'polypeptide(L)'
;VEELEGLVVQQMFELSKANLAKTGYKMRKHISKAISRHSTAIHAALEQYNKLAPCQHPPRPKLDYAEVIGYSLLGEFSLLKHSHYKVLEKPWALLDNREMMMKYYKLQQSQEEIIQLNVEIRTLQAWLDFNGEKMKLAAQGFRDSGSPGLASEMESMY
;
A
#
# COMPACT_ATOMS: atom_id res chain seq x y z
N VAL A 1 10.26 -20.54 15.66
CA VAL A 1 9.24 -20.54 14.58
C VAL A 1 8.59 -19.17 14.50
N GLU A 2 8.02 -18.68 15.60
CA GLU A 2 7.39 -17.36 15.67
C GLU A 2 8.31 -16.20 15.25
N GLU A 3 9.59 -16.24 15.63
CA GLU A 3 10.57 -15.22 15.22
C GLU A 3 10.76 -15.17 13.69
N LEU A 4 10.93 -16.34 13.06
CA LEU A 4 11.05 -16.44 11.60
C LEU A 4 9.76 -15.98 10.91
N GLU A 5 8.59 -16.36 11.43
CA GLU A 5 7.29 -15.93 10.92
C GLU A 5 7.14 -14.40 10.99
N GLY A 6 7.46 -13.79 12.13
CA GLY A 6 7.40 -12.35 12.33
C GLY A 6 8.32 -11.57 11.40
N LEU A 7 9.55 -12.06 11.20
CA LEU A 7 10.53 -11.42 10.30
C LEU A 7 10.08 -11.47 8.83
N VAL A 8 9.49 -12.58 8.40
CA VAL A 8 8.95 -12.73 7.03
C VAL A 8 7.77 -11.78 6.80
N VAL A 9 6.85 -11.67 7.78
CA VAL A 9 5.73 -10.73 7.73
C VAL A 9 6.21 -9.29 7.68
N GLN A 10 7.18 -8.91 8.53
CA GLN A 10 7.77 -7.57 8.53
C GLN A 10 8.42 -7.24 7.18
N GLN A 11 9.18 -8.17 6.60
CA GLN A 11 9.80 -8.00 5.29
C GLN A 11 8.76 -7.72 4.19
N MET A 12 7.61 -8.42 4.22
CA MET A 12 6.53 -8.19 3.24
C MET A 12 5.96 -6.77 3.34
N PHE A 13 5.73 -6.26 4.57
CA PHE A 13 5.31 -4.88 4.77
C PHE A 13 6.36 -3.88 4.27
N GLU A 14 7.64 -4.12 4.51
CA GLU A 14 8.71 -3.26 3.97
C GLU A 14 8.79 -3.30 2.43
N LEU A 15 8.61 -4.46 1.81
CA LEU A 15 8.53 -4.58 0.35
C LEU A 15 7.32 -3.85 -0.23
N SER A 16 6.15 -3.91 0.44
CA SER A 16 4.99 -3.11 0.02
C SER A 16 5.27 -1.60 0.05
N LYS A 17 6.07 -1.13 1.03
CA LYS A 17 6.49 0.28 1.12
C LYS A 17 7.42 0.66 -0.02
N ALA A 18 8.28 -0.25 -0.47
CA ALA A 18 9.16 -0.03 -1.60
C ALA A 18 8.39 0.22 -2.92
N ASN A 19 7.18 -0.34 -3.04
CA ASN A 19 6.30 -0.18 -4.20
C ASN A 19 5.44 1.09 -4.17
N LEU A 20 5.54 1.95 -3.14
CA LEU A 20 4.81 3.23 -3.13
C LEU A 20 5.43 4.23 -4.11
N ALA A 21 4.60 4.68 -5.06
CA ALA A 21 4.90 5.82 -5.93
C ALA A 21 5.10 7.11 -5.11
N LYS A 22 5.93 8.03 -5.63
CA LYS A 22 6.27 9.34 -5.03
C LYS A 22 7.16 9.30 -3.76
N THR A 23 7.92 8.24 -3.55
CA THR A 23 8.86 8.14 -2.43
C THR A 23 10.18 8.86 -2.75
N GLY A 24 10.55 9.90 -2.00
CA GLY A 24 11.80 10.66 -2.20
C GLY A 24 13.09 9.83 -2.02
N TYR A 25 14.21 10.28 -2.61
CA TYR A 25 15.48 9.50 -2.64
C TYR A 25 15.97 9.04 -1.26
N LYS A 26 15.93 9.92 -0.26
CA LYS A 26 16.35 9.61 1.12
C LYS A 26 15.51 8.47 1.71
N MET A 27 14.18 8.50 1.50
CA MET A 27 13.27 7.47 1.97
C MET A 27 13.53 6.13 1.26
N ARG A 28 13.75 6.14 -0.06
CA ARG A 28 14.14 4.93 -0.81
C ARG A 28 15.41 4.28 -0.22
N LYS A 29 16.43 5.09 0.11
CA LYS A 29 17.66 4.60 0.74
C LYS A 29 17.40 3.95 2.11
N HIS A 30 16.50 4.52 2.91
CA HIS A 30 16.11 3.92 4.20
C HIS A 30 15.37 2.59 3.99
N ILE A 31 14.44 2.51 3.04
CA ILE A 31 13.72 1.29 2.69
C ILE A 31 14.69 0.20 2.22
N SER A 32 15.61 0.52 1.29
CA SER A 32 16.62 -0.45 0.83
C SER A 32 17.50 -0.97 1.97
N LYS A 33 17.89 -0.09 2.91
CA LYS A 33 18.69 -0.49 4.08
C LYS A 33 17.88 -1.37 5.05
N ALA A 34 16.59 -1.08 5.22
CA ALA A 34 15.69 -1.90 6.03
C ALA A 34 15.54 -3.30 5.41
N ILE A 35 15.23 -3.38 4.11
CA ILE A 35 15.13 -4.65 3.35
C ILE A 35 16.39 -5.49 3.51
N SER A 36 17.58 -4.89 3.36
CA SER A 36 18.85 -5.60 3.50
C SER A 36 19.07 -6.13 4.92
N ARG A 37 18.81 -5.32 5.95
CA ARG A 37 18.93 -5.75 7.35
C ARG A 37 17.98 -6.89 7.69
N HIS A 38 16.75 -6.81 7.21
CA HIS A 38 15.72 -7.81 7.45
C HIS A 38 16.06 -9.12 6.71
N SER A 39 16.59 -9.07 5.49
CA SER A 39 17.10 -10.26 4.80
C SER A 39 18.16 -11.00 5.62
N THR A 40 19.11 -10.27 6.20
CA THR A 40 20.12 -10.88 7.10
C THR A 40 19.50 -11.50 8.35
N ALA A 41 18.52 -10.83 8.96
CA ALA A 41 17.79 -11.36 10.11
C ALA A 41 17.01 -12.64 9.76
N ILE A 42 16.34 -12.67 8.60
CA ILE A 42 15.63 -13.86 8.11
C ILE A 42 16.60 -15.01 7.90
N HIS A 43 17.78 -14.79 7.31
CA HIS A 43 18.79 -15.84 7.17
C HIS A 43 19.21 -16.42 8.53
N ALA A 44 19.52 -15.57 9.50
CA ALA A 44 19.91 -16.02 10.84
C ALA A 44 18.79 -16.80 11.55
N ALA A 45 17.55 -16.29 11.49
CA ALA A 45 16.39 -16.95 12.08
C ALA A 45 16.06 -18.27 11.36
N LEU A 46 16.25 -18.35 10.05
CA LEU A 46 16.05 -19.56 9.25
C LEU A 46 17.08 -20.64 9.60
N GLU A 47 18.34 -20.27 9.79
CA GLU A 47 19.37 -21.21 10.26
C GLU A 47 19.03 -21.78 11.64
N GLN A 48 18.61 -20.93 12.57
CA GLN A 48 18.17 -21.36 13.89
C GLN A 48 16.94 -22.26 13.82
N TYR A 49 15.95 -21.89 13.00
CA TYR A 49 14.78 -22.73 12.74
C TYR A 49 15.19 -24.11 12.20
N ASN A 50 16.02 -24.17 11.16
CA ASN A 50 16.44 -25.41 10.52
C ASN A 50 17.27 -26.31 11.44
N LYS A 51 18.00 -25.75 12.42
CA LYS A 51 18.68 -26.51 13.47
C LYS A 51 17.69 -27.15 14.44
N LEU A 52 16.62 -26.44 14.79
CA LEU A 52 15.63 -26.88 15.78
C LEU A 52 14.49 -27.70 15.18
N ALA A 53 14.17 -27.54 13.89
CA ALA A 53 13.02 -28.16 13.22
C ALA A 53 12.95 -29.70 13.39
N PRO A 54 14.06 -30.46 13.28
CA PRO A 54 14.05 -31.91 13.51
C PRO A 54 13.78 -32.30 14.98
N CYS A 55 14.09 -31.40 15.92
CA CYS A 55 13.93 -31.63 17.36
C CYS A 55 12.50 -31.31 17.85
N GLN A 56 11.65 -30.73 16.99
CA GLN A 56 10.27 -30.40 17.35
C GLN A 56 9.38 -31.65 17.38
N HIS A 57 8.26 -31.56 18.08
CA HIS A 57 7.25 -32.61 18.15
C HIS A 57 5.91 -32.08 17.62
N PRO A 58 5.42 -32.54 16.45
CA PRO A 58 6.09 -33.46 15.52
C PRO A 58 7.33 -32.83 14.84
N PRO A 59 8.30 -33.65 14.37
CA PRO A 59 9.45 -33.16 13.62
C PRO A 59 9.00 -32.36 12.39
N ARG A 60 9.62 -31.20 12.17
CA ARG A 60 9.26 -30.30 11.06
C ARG A 60 10.30 -30.36 9.94
N PRO A 61 9.88 -30.15 8.68
CA PRO A 61 10.81 -30.06 7.57
C PRO A 61 11.70 -28.82 7.71
N LYS A 62 12.92 -28.92 7.20
CA LYS A 62 13.77 -27.75 7.00
C LYS A 62 13.22 -26.94 5.83
N LEU A 63 13.39 -25.63 5.90
CA LEU A 63 12.94 -24.69 4.89
C LEU A 63 14.14 -24.13 4.14
N ASP A 64 14.01 -23.98 2.82
CA ASP A 64 14.99 -23.24 2.03
C ASP A 64 14.69 -21.74 2.04
N TYR A 65 15.73 -20.91 1.89
CA TYR A 65 15.55 -19.46 1.83
C TYR A 65 14.71 -19.04 0.62
N ALA A 66 14.87 -19.70 -0.53
CA ALA A 66 14.07 -19.38 -1.72
C ALA A 66 12.58 -19.68 -1.49
N GLU A 67 12.26 -20.73 -0.74
CA GLU A 67 10.88 -21.04 -0.34
C GLU A 67 10.32 -19.95 0.60
N VAL A 68 11.11 -19.54 1.61
CA VAL A 68 10.72 -18.48 2.56
C VAL A 68 10.43 -17.15 1.86
N ILE A 69 11.28 -16.77 0.90
CA ILE A 69 11.05 -15.57 0.08
C ILE A 69 9.86 -15.76 -0.87
N GLY A 70 9.70 -16.94 -1.46
CA GLY A 70 8.53 -17.28 -2.29
C GLY A 70 7.21 -17.08 -1.54
N TYR A 71 7.13 -17.49 -0.27
CA TYR A 71 5.97 -17.27 0.59
C TYR A 71 5.69 -15.79 0.86
N SER A 72 6.74 -14.97 1.04
CA SER A 72 6.59 -13.53 1.21
C SER A 72 6.05 -12.82 -0.04
N LEU A 73 6.32 -13.38 -1.23
CA LEU A 73 5.96 -12.78 -2.51
C LEU A 73 4.54 -13.15 -2.95
N LEU A 74 4.14 -14.40 -2.69
CA LEU A 74 2.79 -14.91 -3.02
C LEU A 74 1.73 -14.53 -1.97
N GLY A 75 2.15 -13.98 -0.83
CA GLY A 75 1.26 -13.79 0.33
C GLY A 75 0.70 -15.11 0.87
N GLU A 76 1.27 -16.24 0.43
CA GLU A 76 0.92 -17.59 0.86
C GLU A 76 1.84 -17.98 2.01
N PHE A 77 1.33 -17.80 3.23
CA PHE A 77 2.07 -18.15 4.44
C PHE A 77 1.89 -19.63 4.78
N SER A 78 2.40 -20.52 3.94
CA SER A 78 2.50 -21.94 4.32
C SER A 78 3.33 -22.10 5.60
N LEU A 79 4.25 -21.17 5.89
CA LEU A 79 4.96 -21.04 7.16
C LEU A 79 3.99 -20.97 8.36
N LEU A 80 2.91 -20.18 8.24
CA LEU A 80 1.88 -20.04 9.28
C LEU A 80 0.99 -21.28 9.43
N LYS A 81 1.04 -22.26 8.49
CA LYS A 81 0.42 -23.60 8.70
C LYS A 81 0.91 -24.22 10.00
N HIS A 82 2.15 -23.93 10.36
CA HIS A 82 2.82 -24.50 11.52
C HIS A 82 2.91 -23.53 12.70
N SER A 83 2.18 -22.41 12.64
CA SER A 83 2.06 -21.47 13.76
C SER A 83 1.30 -22.12 14.92
N HIS A 84 1.69 -21.81 16.15
CA HIS A 84 1.02 -22.32 17.35
C HIS A 84 -0.44 -21.83 17.49
N TYR A 85 -0.79 -20.76 16.78
CA TYR A 85 -2.10 -20.12 16.85
C TYR A 85 -3.15 -20.72 15.91
N LYS A 86 -2.80 -21.77 15.15
CA LYS A 86 -3.69 -22.41 14.17
C LYS A 86 -4.34 -21.36 13.26
N VAL A 87 -3.52 -20.45 12.75
CA VAL A 87 -3.99 -19.25 12.02
C VAL A 87 -4.88 -19.63 10.83
N LEU A 88 -4.58 -20.75 10.16
CA LEU A 88 -5.37 -21.23 9.02
C LEU A 88 -6.71 -21.85 9.40
N GLU A 89 -6.91 -22.22 10.67
CA GLU A 89 -8.23 -22.65 11.18
C GLU A 89 -9.12 -21.44 11.50
N LYS A 90 -8.57 -20.21 11.49
CA LYS A 90 -9.36 -19.02 11.77
C LYS A 90 -10.33 -18.74 10.61
N PRO A 91 -11.58 -18.32 10.89
CA PRO A 91 -12.57 -18.08 9.84
C PRO A 91 -12.10 -17.10 8.76
N TRP A 92 -11.32 -16.07 9.10
CA TRP A 92 -10.81 -15.09 8.13
C TRP A 92 -9.66 -15.61 7.25
N ALA A 93 -9.02 -16.72 7.61
CA ALA A 93 -7.93 -17.33 6.84
C ALA A 93 -8.44 -18.32 5.80
N LEU A 94 -9.69 -18.79 5.91
CA LEU A 94 -10.34 -19.62 4.90
C LEU A 94 -10.56 -18.81 3.61
N LEU A 95 -10.19 -19.40 2.47
CA LEU A 95 -10.22 -18.72 1.17
C LEU A 95 -11.61 -18.17 0.85
N ASP A 96 -12.65 -18.98 0.98
CA ASP A 96 -14.04 -18.60 0.69
C ASP A 96 -14.49 -17.39 1.52
N ASN A 97 -14.14 -17.40 2.82
CA ASN A 97 -14.46 -16.30 3.73
C ASN A 97 -13.66 -15.05 3.40
N ARG A 98 -12.38 -15.18 3.02
CA ARG A 98 -11.53 -14.07 2.61
C ARG A 98 -12.05 -13.41 1.34
N GLU A 99 -12.47 -14.21 0.35
CA GLU A 99 -13.08 -13.70 -0.87
C GLU A 99 -14.41 -13.00 -0.61
N MET A 100 -15.27 -13.61 0.21
CA MET A 100 -16.55 -13.01 0.59
C MET A 100 -16.35 -11.71 1.37
N MET A 101 -15.41 -11.69 2.31
CA MET A 101 -15.02 -10.52 3.08
C MET A 101 -14.48 -9.40 2.19
N MET A 102 -13.60 -9.70 1.23
CA MET A 102 -13.12 -8.71 0.27
C MET A 102 -14.25 -8.12 -0.57
N LYS A 103 -15.18 -8.96 -1.06
CA LYS A 103 -16.34 -8.49 -1.83
C LYS A 103 -17.24 -7.59 -0.97
N TYR A 104 -17.52 -8.01 0.27
CA TYR A 104 -18.32 -7.25 1.22
C TYR A 104 -17.71 -5.87 1.51
N TYR A 105 -16.42 -5.81 1.86
CA TYR A 105 -15.78 -4.53 2.17
C TYR A 105 -15.62 -3.64 0.94
N LYS A 106 -15.35 -4.19 -0.24
CA LYS A 106 -15.38 -3.41 -1.50
C LYS A 106 -16.76 -2.80 -1.74
N LEU A 107 -17.83 -3.55 -1.47
CA LEU A 107 -19.19 -3.04 -1.61
C LEU A 107 -19.46 -1.90 -0.61
N GLN A 108 -19.14 -2.10 0.68
CA GLN A 108 -19.27 -1.06 1.70
C GLN A 108 -18.48 0.21 1.34
N GLN A 109 -17.21 0.04 0.97
CA GLN A 109 -16.36 1.15 0.57
C GLN A 109 -16.90 1.86 -0.68
N SER A 110 -17.40 1.13 -1.68
CA SER A 110 -17.98 1.76 -2.88
C SER A 110 -19.18 2.65 -2.56
N GLN A 111 -19.99 2.28 -1.56
CA GLN A 111 -21.14 3.07 -1.13
C GLN A 111 -20.69 4.37 -0.45
N GLU A 112 -19.68 4.28 0.42
CA GLU A 112 -19.08 5.46 1.06
C GLU A 112 -18.40 6.38 0.04
N GLU A 113 -17.66 5.79 -0.90
CA GLU A 113 -16.92 6.50 -1.95
C GLU A 113 -17.88 7.26 -2.88
N ILE A 114 -19.04 6.71 -3.21
CA ILE A 114 -20.08 7.45 -3.96
C ILE A 114 -20.51 8.72 -3.22
N ILE A 115 -20.71 8.64 -1.90
CA ILE A 115 -21.12 9.81 -1.10
C ILE A 115 -20.00 10.86 -1.09
N GLN A 116 -18.76 10.42 -0.89
CA GLN A 116 -17.59 11.32 -0.89
C GLN A 116 -17.39 11.98 -2.25
N LEU A 117 -17.42 11.22 -3.35
CA LEU A 117 -17.30 11.72 -4.70
C LEU A 117 -18.39 12.76 -5.03
N ASN A 118 -19.62 12.56 -4.58
CA ASN A 118 -20.69 13.55 -4.79
C ASN A 118 -20.38 14.91 -4.13
N VAL A 119 -19.74 14.91 -2.95
CA VAL A 119 -19.30 16.14 -2.27
C VAL A 119 -18.10 16.75 -3.00
N GLU A 120 -17.12 15.92 -3.37
CA GLU A 120 -15.92 16.38 -4.07
C GLU A 120 -16.24 16.98 -5.42
N ILE A 121 -17.11 16.37 -6.23
CA ILE A 121 -17.54 16.89 -7.54
C ILE A 121 -18.14 18.30 -7.38
N ARG A 122 -19.03 18.50 -6.40
CA ARG A 122 -19.62 19.82 -6.15
C ARG A 122 -18.59 20.84 -5.69
N THR A 123 -17.65 20.42 -4.84
CA THR A 123 -16.60 21.28 -4.33
C THR A 123 -15.64 21.69 -5.45
N LEU A 124 -15.26 20.75 -6.33
CA LEU A 124 -14.44 21.01 -7.50
C LEU A 124 -15.14 21.92 -8.51
N GLN A 125 -16.43 21.71 -8.77
CA GLN A 125 -17.21 22.59 -9.63
C GLN A 125 -17.25 24.02 -9.08
N ALA A 126 -17.57 24.18 -7.79
CA ALA A 126 -17.60 25.50 -7.16
C ALA A 126 -16.22 26.19 -7.21
N TRP A 127 -15.14 25.43 -7.05
CA TRP A 127 -13.77 25.94 -7.17
C TRP A 127 -13.44 26.38 -8.60
N LEU A 128 -13.85 25.61 -9.61
CA LEU A 128 -13.69 25.96 -11.02
C LEU A 128 -14.47 27.22 -11.38
N ASP A 129 -15.74 27.31 -10.95
CA ASP A 129 -16.60 28.47 -11.20
C ASP A 129 -16.00 29.74 -10.57
N PHE A 130 -15.58 29.66 -9.31
CA PHE A 130 -14.94 30.76 -8.59
C PHE A 130 -13.65 31.24 -9.26
N ASN A 131 -12.80 30.30 -9.72
CA ASN A 131 -11.59 30.66 -10.44
C ASN A 131 -11.91 31.28 -11.81
N GLY A 132 -12.91 30.76 -12.52
CA GLY A 132 -13.39 31.33 -13.77
C GLY A 132 -13.88 32.77 -13.60
N GLU A 133 -14.67 33.04 -12.57
CA GLU A 133 -15.12 34.40 -12.23
C GLU A 133 -13.96 35.34 -11.91
N LYS A 134 -13.00 34.90 -11.09
CA LYS A 134 -11.79 35.69 -10.80
C LYS A 134 -10.97 36.01 -12.03
N MET A 135 -10.82 35.04 -12.93
CA MET A 135 -10.08 35.23 -14.18
C MET A 135 -10.78 36.27 -15.07
N LYS A 136 -12.11 36.19 -15.19
CA LYS A 136 -12.92 37.18 -15.94
C LYS A 136 -12.79 38.58 -15.34
N LEU A 137 -12.87 38.71 -14.02
CA LEU A 137 -12.69 39.99 -13.33
C LEU A 137 -11.28 40.56 -13.56
N ALA A 138 -10.25 39.72 -13.50
CA ALA A 138 -8.87 40.14 -13.77
C ALA A 138 -8.70 40.60 -15.24
N ALA A 139 -9.22 39.84 -16.21
CA ALA A 139 -9.17 40.22 -17.62
C ALA A 139 -9.90 41.55 -17.88
N GLN A 140 -11.05 41.78 -17.24
CA GLN A 140 -11.76 43.06 -17.32
C GLN A 140 -10.94 44.20 -16.72
N GLY A 141 -10.29 44.00 -15.57
CA GLY A 141 -9.37 44.97 -14.98
C GLY A 141 -8.19 45.33 -15.90
N PHE A 142 -7.66 44.38 -16.66
CA PHE A 142 -6.62 44.64 -17.67
C PHE A 142 -7.14 45.41 -18.88
N ARG A 143 -8.40 45.20 -19.29
CA ARG A 143 -9.05 46.04 -20.32
C ARG A 143 -9.23 47.47 -19.85
N ASP A 144 -9.76 47.65 -18.65
CA ASP A 144 -10.08 48.98 -18.08
C ASP A 144 -8.81 49.80 -17.78
N SER A 145 -7.69 49.14 -17.48
CA SER A 145 -6.38 49.77 -17.28
C SER A 145 -5.57 50.03 -18.56
N GLY A 146 -6.15 49.76 -19.74
CA GLY A 146 -5.54 50.08 -21.03
C GLY A 146 -4.55 49.03 -21.56
N SER A 147 -4.59 47.80 -21.06
CA SER A 147 -3.74 46.67 -21.50
C SER A 147 -4.57 45.52 -22.12
N PRO A 148 -5.24 45.75 -23.26
CA PRO A 148 -6.14 44.76 -23.86
C PRO A 148 -5.43 43.49 -24.36
N GLY A 149 -4.13 43.56 -24.69
CA GLY A 149 -3.34 42.39 -25.09
C GLY A 149 -3.21 41.34 -23.98
N LEU A 150 -2.95 41.78 -22.74
CA LEU A 150 -2.89 40.89 -21.57
C LEU A 150 -4.26 40.28 -21.24
N ALA A 151 -5.33 41.06 -21.41
CA ALA A 151 -6.69 40.54 -21.24
C ALA A 151 -7.01 39.43 -22.26
N SER A 152 -6.64 39.63 -23.53
CA SER A 152 -6.85 38.63 -24.59
C SER A 152 -6.02 37.37 -24.39
N GLU A 153 -4.82 37.47 -23.82
CA GLU A 153 -3.97 36.31 -23.49
C GLU A 153 -4.52 35.55 -22.27
N MET A 154 -5.03 36.24 -21.25
CA MET A 154 -5.70 35.58 -20.12
C MET A 154 -6.99 34.85 -20.52
N GLU A 155 -7.73 35.37 -21.50
CA GLU A 155 -8.94 34.72 -22.03
C GLU A 155 -8.62 33.52 -22.94
N SER A 156 -7.44 33.47 -23.55
CA SER A 156 -7.01 32.33 -24.38
C SER A 156 -6.51 31.13 -23.58
N MET A 157 -6.28 31.29 -22.27
CA MET A 157 -5.95 30.20 -21.35
C MET A 157 -7.18 29.36 -20.92
N TYR A 158 -8.35 29.66 -21.48
CA TYR A 158 -9.63 28.98 -21.30
C TYR A 158 -9.92 28.05 -22.48
#